data_AF-A0AAE0GJJ5-F1
#
_entry.id   AF-A0AAE0GJJ5-F1
#
_cell.length_a   1.000
_cell.length_b   1.000
_cell.length_c   1.000
_cell.angle_alpha   90.00
_cell.angle_beta   90.00
_cell.angle_gamma   90.00
#
_symmetry.space_group_name_H-M   'P 1'
#
loop_
_entity.id
_entity.type
_entity.pdbx_description
1 polymer ?
#
loop_
_entity_poly.entity_id
_entity_poly.type
_entity_poly.pdbx_seq_one_letter_code
_entity_poly.pdbx_strand_id
1 'polypeptide(L)'
;MSRPKNSGFAPDLRNTALASIINNACVLVLQVHKSPFVTAQGLGNDFVLVDNRNQVETLVTEEQAVKLCDRNFGIGGDGVIFALPPTEDGCDYSMRIFNSDGSEPEMCGNGIRCLARFVADLDGAATSHRVNTLAGLMVVDLRDDGQVSVDMGEPILEPAEVPTTLPATKDGAAVQAPLEAAVRARCGL
;
A
#
# COMPACT_ATOMS: atom_id res chain seq x y z
N MET A 1 -49.66 -32.28 -22.60
CA MET A 1 -49.45 -32.02 -21.15
C MET A 1 -48.01 -31.53 -20.98
N SER A 2 -47.75 -30.23 -21.13
CA SER A 2 -47.83 -29.15 -20.12
C SER A 2 -46.76 -29.25 -19.01
N ARG A 3 -45.79 -28.33 -19.07
CA ARG A 3 -44.85 -27.96 -17.99
C ARG A 3 -45.59 -27.73 -16.65
N PRO A 4 -44.83 -27.70 -15.56
CA PRO A 4 -44.88 -26.55 -14.67
C PRO A 4 -43.56 -25.77 -14.67
N LYS A 5 -43.70 -24.45 -14.72
CA LYS A 5 -42.69 -23.46 -14.36
C LYS A 5 -42.78 -23.23 -12.84
N ASN A 6 -41.65 -23.07 -12.17
CA ASN A 6 -41.48 -22.29 -10.92
C ASN A 6 -39.98 -21.92 -10.88
N SER A 7 -39.48 -20.71 -11.09
CA SER A 7 -39.76 -19.35 -10.57
C SER A 7 -39.24 -19.10 -9.15
N GLY A 8 -38.27 -18.18 -9.05
CA GLY A 8 -37.67 -17.63 -7.82
C GLY A 8 -36.43 -18.42 -7.40
N PHE A 9 -35.22 -17.89 -7.32
CA PHE A 9 -34.81 -16.57 -6.86
C PHE A 9 -33.45 -16.26 -7.51
N ALA A 10 -33.39 -15.32 -8.44
CA ALA A 10 -32.13 -14.72 -8.84
C ALA A 10 -31.86 -13.59 -7.82
N PRO A 11 -30.72 -13.56 -7.12
CA PRO A 11 -30.34 -12.36 -6.41
C PRO A 11 -29.83 -11.38 -7.49
N ASP A 12 -30.71 -10.47 -7.88
CA ASP A 12 -30.37 -9.22 -8.59
C ASP A 12 -29.54 -8.37 -7.63
N LEU A 13 -28.23 -8.65 -7.56
CA LEU A 13 -27.25 -7.91 -6.76
C LEU A 13 -26.82 -6.65 -7.50
N ARG A 14 -27.78 -5.75 -7.73
CA ARG A 14 -27.48 -4.35 -8.00
C ARG A 14 -27.22 -3.67 -6.67
N ASN A 15 -26.00 -3.18 -6.49
CA ASN A 15 -25.58 -2.29 -5.39
C ASN A 15 -25.86 -2.81 -3.98
N THR A 16 -24.97 -3.66 -3.47
CA THR A 16 -24.86 -3.88 -2.01
C THR A 16 -23.46 -3.45 -1.57
N ALA A 17 -23.35 -2.21 -1.07
CA ALA A 17 -22.18 -1.77 -0.32
C ALA A 17 -22.25 -2.45 1.05
N LEU A 18 -21.43 -3.48 1.27
CA LEU A 18 -21.24 -4.06 2.59
C LEU A 18 -20.14 -3.26 3.30
N ALA A 19 -20.53 -2.29 4.10
CA ALA A 19 -19.66 -1.68 5.08
C ALA A 19 -19.54 -2.65 6.27
N SER A 20 -18.38 -3.30 6.45
CA SER A 20 -18.07 -3.99 7.70
C SER A 20 -17.20 -3.08 8.56
N ILE A 21 -17.71 -2.67 9.72
CA ILE A 21 -16.91 -1.98 10.73
C ILE A 21 -16.06 -3.04 11.43
N ILE A 22 -14.75 -3.05 11.17
CA ILE A 22 -13.78 -3.79 11.97
C ILE A 22 -12.95 -2.74 12.70
N ASN A 23 -13.06 -2.70 14.04
CA ASN A 23 -12.21 -1.93 14.96
C ASN A 23 -11.88 -0.47 14.55
N ASN A 24 -12.90 0.39 14.56
CA ASN A 24 -12.76 1.86 14.50
C ASN A 24 -12.03 2.45 13.27
N ALA A 25 -11.73 1.65 12.24
CA ALA A 25 -11.33 2.09 10.91
C ALA A 25 -12.48 1.83 9.92
N CYS A 26 -12.92 2.87 9.21
CA CYS A 26 -13.96 2.75 8.19
C CYS A 26 -13.35 2.09 6.95
N VAL A 27 -13.51 0.77 6.81
CA VAL A 27 -13.12 0.02 5.61
C VAL A 27 -14.24 0.15 4.58
N LEU A 28 -14.03 0.97 3.55
CA LEU A 28 -14.95 1.08 2.42
C LEU A 28 -14.48 0.14 1.31
N VAL A 29 -15.17 -0.99 1.14
CA VAL A 29 -14.97 -1.88 -0.01
C VAL A 29 -15.82 -1.37 -1.17
N LEU A 30 -15.21 -0.59 -2.07
CA LEU A 30 -15.83 -0.26 -3.35
C LEU A 30 -15.44 -1.34 -4.37
N GLN A 31 -16.42 -1.92 -5.07
CA GLN A 31 -16.16 -2.87 -6.15
C GLN A 31 -16.07 -2.10 -7.47
N VAL A 32 -14.86 -1.69 -7.87
CA VAL A 32 -14.59 -1.22 -9.23
C VAL A 32 -13.87 -2.36 -9.96
N HIS A 33 -14.62 -3.08 -10.79
CA HIS A 33 -14.16 -4.17 -11.67
C HIS A 33 -13.48 -5.38 -10.98
N LYS A 34 -14.29 -6.41 -10.68
CA LYS A 34 -13.90 -7.80 -10.36
C LYS A 34 -12.85 -8.09 -9.27
N SER A 35 -12.27 -7.08 -8.61
CA SER A 35 -11.37 -7.27 -7.48
C SER A 35 -11.82 -6.40 -6.29
N PRO A 36 -12.05 -6.98 -5.10
CA PRO A 36 -12.33 -6.18 -3.90
C PRO A 36 -11.05 -5.44 -3.50
N PHE A 37 -11.13 -4.12 -3.39
CA PHE A 37 -10.10 -3.31 -2.77
C PHE A 37 -10.62 -2.73 -1.45
N VAL A 38 -9.70 -2.39 -0.56
CA VAL A 38 -9.97 -1.80 0.76
C VAL A 38 -9.24 -0.48 0.87
N THR A 39 -9.92 0.57 1.32
CA THR A 39 -9.23 1.81 1.71
C THR A 39 -8.73 1.70 3.15
N ALA A 40 -7.48 2.11 3.39
CA ALA A 40 -6.86 2.11 4.71
C ALA A 40 -6.03 3.39 4.92
N GLN A 41 -5.78 3.78 6.16
CA GLN A 41 -4.88 4.89 6.46
C GLN A 41 -3.92 4.58 7.61
N GLY A 42 -2.70 5.09 7.49
CA GLY A 42 -1.65 5.01 8.51
C GLY A 42 -1.10 6.39 8.80
N LEU A 43 -1.40 6.91 10.01
CA LEU A 43 -0.94 8.22 10.50
C LEU A 43 -1.28 9.39 9.55
N GLY A 44 -2.41 9.33 8.86
CA GLY A 44 -2.88 10.37 7.94
C GLY A 44 -2.57 10.13 6.47
N ASN A 45 -1.73 9.15 6.13
CA ASN A 45 -1.57 8.72 4.73
C ASN A 45 -2.60 7.64 4.40
N ASP A 46 -3.40 7.85 3.36
CA ASP A 46 -4.47 6.93 2.92
C ASP A 46 -4.10 6.19 1.64
N PHE A 47 -4.45 4.89 1.57
CA PHE A 47 -4.10 4.01 0.46
C PHE A 47 -5.30 3.16 0.04
N VAL A 48 -5.34 2.83 -1.25
CA VAL A 48 -6.19 1.78 -1.79
C VAL A 48 -5.40 0.47 -1.79
N LEU A 49 -5.80 -0.50 -0.97
CA LEU A 49 -5.16 -1.80 -0.85
C LEU A 49 -5.86 -2.82 -1.74
N VAL A 50 -5.08 -3.60 -2.48
CA VAL A 50 -5.56 -4.61 -3.42
C VAL A 50 -4.90 -5.95 -3.12
N ASP A 51 -5.72 -6.98 -2.87
CA ASP A 51 -5.22 -8.36 -2.87
C ASP A 51 -5.01 -8.81 -4.32
N ASN A 52 -3.75 -8.83 -4.73
CA ASN A 52 -3.28 -9.18 -6.06
C ASN A 52 -2.45 -10.48 -6.01
N ARG A 53 -2.55 -11.29 -4.94
CA ARG A 53 -1.69 -12.46 -4.72
C ARG A 53 -1.96 -13.63 -5.67
N ASN A 54 -2.98 -13.51 -6.54
CA ASN A 54 -3.37 -14.53 -7.50
C ASN A 54 -2.68 -14.40 -8.88
N GLN A 55 -1.94 -13.31 -9.13
CA GLN A 55 -1.22 -13.09 -10.39
C GLN A 55 -0.06 -12.10 -10.19
N VAL A 56 0.96 -12.19 -11.04
CA VAL A 56 2.19 -11.38 -10.91
C VAL A 56 1.99 -9.94 -11.39
N GLU A 57 1.12 -9.74 -12.39
CA GLU A 57 0.83 -8.41 -12.92
C GLU A 57 -0.13 -7.63 -12.03
N THR A 58 0.10 -6.33 -11.89
CA THR A 58 -0.81 -5.46 -11.13
C THR A 58 -2.16 -5.38 -11.83
N LEU A 59 -3.24 -5.43 -11.05
CA LEU A 59 -4.62 -5.37 -11.53
C LEU A 59 -4.96 -4.02 -12.18
N VAL A 60 -4.21 -2.98 -11.84
CA VAL A 60 -4.33 -1.64 -12.44
C VAL A 60 -2.97 -1.17 -12.93
N THR A 61 -2.98 -0.32 -13.96
CA THR A 61 -1.78 0.37 -14.45
C THR A 61 -1.49 1.62 -13.61
N GLU A 62 -0.31 2.19 -13.78
CA GLU A 62 0.08 3.46 -13.16
C GLU A 62 -0.90 4.60 -13.50
N GLU A 63 -1.32 4.72 -14.77
CA GLU A 63 -2.27 5.77 -15.19
C GLU A 63 -3.67 5.55 -14.62
N GLN A 64 -4.04 4.30 -14.37
CA GLN A 64 -5.28 3.96 -13.68
C GLN A 64 -5.17 4.29 -12.19
N ALA A 65 -4.03 4.01 -11.56
CA ALA A 65 -3.77 4.37 -10.16
C ALA A 65 -3.88 5.89 -9.94
N VAL A 66 -3.31 6.71 -10.83
CA VAL A 66 -3.47 8.18 -10.79
C VAL A 66 -4.96 8.58 -10.79
N LYS A 67 -5.76 7.98 -11.67
CA LYS A 67 -7.21 8.27 -11.74
C LYS A 67 -7.97 7.79 -10.51
N LEU A 68 -7.57 6.67 -9.93
CA LEU A 68 -8.18 6.13 -8.71
C LEU A 68 -7.84 6.99 -7.49
N CYS A 69 -6.62 7.53 -7.43
CA CYS A 69 -6.14 8.38 -6.35
C CYS A 69 -6.69 9.83 -6.41
N ASP A 70 -7.27 10.24 -7.54
CA ASP A 70 -7.93 11.55 -7.64
C ASP A 70 -9.02 11.69 -6.56
N ARG A 71 -8.90 12.71 -5.71
CA ARG A 71 -9.79 12.91 -4.55
C ARG A 71 -11.18 13.44 -4.91
N ASN A 72 -11.37 13.97 -6.12
CA ASN A 72 -12.65 14.53 -6.56
C ASN A 72 -13.43 13.56 -7.45
N PHE A 73 -12.72 12.84 -8.31
CA PHE A 73 -13.29 12.01 -9.37
C PHE A 73 -12.95 10.52 -9.21
N GLY A 74 -11.99 10.18 -8.35
CA GLY A 74 -11.61 8.81 -8.01
C GLY A 74 -12.11 8.38 -6.63
N ILE A 75 -11.44 7.38 -6.06
CA ILE A 75 -11.64 6.94 -4.67
C ILE A 75 -11.02 7.95 -3.70
N GLY A 76 -9.88 8.53 -4.10
CA GLY A 76 -9.04 9.36 -3.26
C GLY A 76 -8.06 8.54 -2.42
N GLY A 77 -6.78 8.92 -2.48
CA GLY A 77 -5.71 8.31 -1.70
C GLY A 77 -4.35 8.84 -2.12
N ASP A 78 -3.33 8.61 -1.30
CA ASP A 78 -1.95 8.93 -1.61
C ASP A 78 -1.29 7.89 -2.54
N GLY A 79 -1.87 6.69 -2.62
CA GLY A 79 -1.44 5.65 -3.55
C GLY A 79 -2.31 4.38 -3.55
N VAL A 80 -2.04 3.49 -4.51
CA VAL A 80 -2.59 2.14 -4.61
C VAL A 80 -1.50 1.13 -4.27
N ILE A 81 -1.76 0.23 -3.33
CA ILE A 81 -0.82 -0.78 -2.85
C ILE A 81 -1.34 -2.18 -3.19
N PHE A 82 -0.46 -3.02 -3.68
CA PHE A 82 -0.76 -4.40 -4.07
C PHE A 82 -0.02 -5.38 -3.16
N ALA A 83 -0.73 -6.38 -2.63
CA ALA A 83 -0.11 -7.63 -2.20
C ALA A 83 -0.03 -8.56 -3.40
N LEU A 84 1.17 -8.99 -3.80
CA LEU A 84 1.45 -9.80 -4.97
C LEU A 84 1.99 -11.18 -4.58
N PRO A 85 2.01 -12.18 -5.47
CA PRO A 85 2.72 -13.42 -5.22
C PRO A 85 4.17 -13.13 -4.80
N PRO A 86 4.74 -13.92 -3.87
CA PRO A 86 6.12 -13.72 -3.44
C PRO A 86 7.07 -13.89 -4.63
N THR A 87 8.02 -12.95 -4.75
CA THR A 87 9.05 -12.95 -5.80
C THR A 87 10.38 -13.53 -5.31
N GLU A 88 10.52 -13.74 -4.00
CA GLU A 88 11.72 -14.30 -3.36
C GLU A 88 11.35 -15.46 -2.43
N ASP A 89 12.25 -16.45 -2.32
CA ASP A 89 12.07 -17.60 -1.44
C ASP A 89 12.00 -17.17 0.02
N GLY A 90 11.02 -17.70 0.75
CA GLY A 90 10.82 -17.40 2.16
C GLY A 90 10.12 -16.07 2.43
N CYS A 91 9.55 -15.42 1.42
CA CYS A 91 8.57 -14.34 1.58
C CYS A 91 7.14 -14.90 1.53
N ASP A 92 6.23 -14.27 2.27
CA ASP A 92 4.81 -14.61 2.24
C ASP A 92 4.11 -13.99 1.03
N TYR A 93 4.49 -12.75 0.68
CA TYR A 93 4.01 -12.01 -0.48
C TYR A 93 4.99 -10.88 -0.83
N SER A 94 4.78 -10.27 -2.00
CA SER A 94 5.49 -9.06 -2.42
C SER A 94 4.58 -7.83 -2.33
N MET A 95 5.17 -6.66 -2.14
CA MET A 95 4.49 -5.37 -2.13
C MET A 95 4.95 -4.52 -3.30
N ARG A 96 3.99 -3.94 -4.02
CA ARG A 96 4.19 -2.84 -4.97
C ARG A 96 3.26 -1.70 -4.63
N ILE A 97 3.62 -0.49 -5.03
CA ILE A 97 2.83 0.72 -4.76
C ILE A 97 2.92 1.66 -5.97
N PHE A 98 1.78 2.21 -6.36
CA PHE A 98 1.72 3.35 -7.28
C PHE A 98 1.22 4.57 -6.51
N ASN A 99 2.02 5.62 -6.46
CA ASN A 99 1.63 6.88 -5.86
C ASN A 99 0.51 7.56 -6.66
N SER A 100 -0.11 8.58 -6.06
CA SER A 100 -1.13 9.41 -6.70
C SER A 100 -0.65 10.15 -7.97
N ASP A 101 0.66 10.31 -8.14
CA ASP A 101 1.29 10.87 -9.35
C ASP A 101 1.71 9.79 -10.38
N GLY A 102 1.50 8.51 -10.07
CA GLY A 102 1.83 7.36 -10.91
C GLY A 102 3.24 6.81 -10.68
N SER A 103 4.08 7.48 -9.88
CA SER A 103 5.41 6.96 -9.56
C SER A 103 5.34 5.70 -8.71
N GLU A 104 6.30 4.79 -8.92
CA GLU A 104 6.49 3.60 -8.10
C GLU A 104 7.67 3.79 -7.14
N PRO A 105 7.42 4.13 -5.85
CA PRO A 105 8.49 4.22 -4.87
C PRO A 105 8.92 2.82 -4.42
N GLU A 106 10.14 2.73 -3.90
CA GLU A 106 10.71 1.43 -3.53
C GLU A 106 10.03 0.82 -2.30
N MET A 107 9.60 1.66 -1.36
CA MET A 107 8.93 1.25 -0.13
C MET A 107 8.07 2.38 0.45
N CYS A 108 7.03 2.01 1.20
CA CYS A 108 6.20 2.93 1.97
C CYS A 108 5.91 2.36 3.37
N GLY A 109 6.54 2.92 4.40
CA GLY A 109 6.41 2.41 5.77
C GLY A 109 5.00 2.49 6.34
N ASN A 110 4.21 3.51 5.97
CA ASN A 110 2.79 3.59 6.36
C ASN A 110 1.96 2.56 5.59
N GLY A 111 2.22 2.44 4.29
CA GLY A 111 1.54 1.52 3.40
C GLY A 111 1.72 0.05 3.77
N ILE A 112 2.95 -0.37 4.08
CA ILE A 112 3.25 -1.76 4.43
C ILE A 112 2.57 -2.20 5.74
N ARG A 113 2.41 -1.28 6.71
CA ARG A 113 1.65 -1.56 7.94
C ARG A 113 0.18 -1.80 7.64
N CYS A 114 -0.40 -0.97 6.79
CA CYS A 114 -1.79 -1.14 6.33
C CYS A 114 -1.95 -2.44 5.55
N LEU A 115 -1.00 -2.77 4.66
CA LEU A 115 -1.03 -3.97 3.84
C LEU A 115 -0.95 -5.24 4.68
N ALA A 116 0.00 -5.31 5.64
CA ALA A 116 0.14 -6.46 6.52
C ALA A 116 -1.12 -6.69 7.36
N ARG A 117 -1.74 -5.61 7.86
CA ARG A 117 -3.01 -5.74 8.57
C ARG A 117 -4.13 -6.27 7.65
N PHE A 118 -4.23 -5.73 6.44
CA PHE A 118 -5.22 -6.16 5.46
C PHE A 118 -5.06 -7.65 5.10
N VAL A 119 -3.84 -8.11 4.84
CA VAL A 119 -3.56 -9.52 4.54
C VAL A 119 -3.87 -10.41 5.74
N ALA A 120 -3.50 -10.01 6.96
CA ALA A 120 -3.83 -10.75 8.17
C ALA A 120 -5.34 -10.87 8.40
N ASP A 121 -6.11 -9.81 8.11
CA ASP A 121 -7.57 -9.83 8.22
C ASP A 121 -8.21 -10.76 7.16
N LEU A 122 -7.58 -10.93 5.98
CA LEU A 122 -8.03 -11.88 4.95
C LEU A 122 -7.68 -13.34 5.29
N ASP A 123 -6.46 -13.58 5.78
CA ASP A 123 -5.93 -14.93 6.02
C ASP A 123 -6.30 -15.47 7.42
N GLY A 124 -6.69 -14.58 8.34
CA GLY A 124 -7.32 -14.90 9.62
C GLY A 124 -6.41 -15.40 10.74
N ALA A 125 -5.07 -15.29 10.65
CA ALA A 125 -4.21 -15.88 11.69
C ALA A 125 -2.74 -15.41 11.77
N ALA A 126 -2.22 -14.58 10.86
CA ALA A 126 -0.80 -14.27 10.84
C ALA A 126 -0.43 -13.12 11.81
N THR A 127 0.56 -13.37 12.69
CA THR A 127 1.11 -12.37 13.61
C THR A 127 2.41 -11.74 13.09
N SER A 128 3.00 -12.30 12.04
CA SER A 128 4.22 -11.80 11.41
C SER A 128 4.19 -12.10 9.92
N HIS A 129 4.73 -11.19 9.11
CA HIS A 129 4.80 -11.30 7.65
C HIS A 129 6.19 -10.94 7.14
N ARG A 130 6.69 -11.74 6.21
CA ARG A 130 7.90 -11.50 5.42
C ARG A 130 7.50 -10.98 4.05
N VAL A 131 7.70 -9.69 3.82
CA VAL A 131 7.19 -8.98 2.64
C VAL A 131 8.35 -8.54 1.77
N ASN A 132 8.39 -9.00 0.52
CA ASN A 132 9.39 -8.50 -0.41
C ASN A 132 8.97 -7.14 -0.98
N THR A 133 9.87 -6.17 -0.99
CA THR A 133 9.67 -4.82 -1.57
C THR A 133 10.80 -4.52 -2.55
N LEU A 134 10.71 -3.42 -3.31
CA LEU A 134 11.83 -2.98 -4.15
C LEU A 134 13.04 -2.52 -3.31
N ALA A 135 12.82 -2.12 -2.04
CA ALA A 135 13.88 -1.85 -1.07
C ALA A 135 14.41 -3.11 -0.37
N GLY A 136 13.96 -4.31 -0.78
CA GLY A 136 14.33 -5.60 -0.19
C GLY A 136 13.28 -6.15 0.79
N LEU A 137 13.67 -7.20 1.51
CA LEU A 137 12.84 -7.91 2.49
C LEU A 137 12.51 -7.02 3.70
N MET A 138 11.22 -6.93 4.02
CA MET A 138 10.71 -6.29 5.22
C MET A 138 10.03 -7.32 6.11
N VAL A 139 10.28 -7.26 7.42
CA VAL A 139 9.59 -8.09 8.42
C VAL A 139 8.59 -7.23 9.17
N VAL A 140 7.32 -7.66 9.16
CA VAL A 140 6.21 -6.90 9.72
C VAL A 140 5.52 -7.73 10.80
N ASP A 141 5.49 -7.23 12.03
CA ASP A 141 4.85 -7.91 13.16
C ASP A 141 3.56 -7.20 13.57
N LEU A 142 2.47 -7.96 13.68
CA LEU A 142 1.20 -7.52 14.24
C LEU A 142 1.23 -7.80 15.75
N ARG A 143 1.11 -6.75 16.54
CA ARG A 143 1.16 -6.83 18.00
C ARG A 143 -0.23 -7.04 18.60
N ASP A 144 -0.27 -7.63 19.79
CA ASP A 144 -1.51 -7.89 20.53
C ASP A 144 -2.29 -6.62 20.88
N ASP A 145 -1.61 -5.48 20.99
CA ASP A 145 -2.22 -4.17 21.23
C ASP A 145 -2.83 -3.52 19.97
N GLY A 146 -2.79 -4.24 18.84
CA GLY A 146 -3.30 -3.80 17.55
C GLY A 146 -2.32 -2.92 16.75
N GLN A 147 -1.14 -2.62 17.28
CA GLN A 147 -0.10 -1.89 16.55
C GLN A 147 0.63 -2.81 15.57
N VAL A 148 1.25 -2.20 14.56
CA VAL A 148 2.08 -2.90 13.58
C VAL A 148 3.51 -2.38 13.67
N SER A 149 4.45 -3.30 13.87
CA SER A 149 5.90 -3.04 13.87
C SER A 149 6.47 -3.42 12.52
N VAL A 150 7.41 -2.64 12.01
CA VAL A 150 8.12 -2.96 10.77
C VAL A 150 9.61 -2.86 11.07
N ASP A 151 10.34 -3.92 10.76
CA ASP A 151 11.79 -3.86 10.65
C ASP A 151 12.14 -3.22 9.30
N MET A 152 12.73 -2.03 9.36
CA MET A 152 13.07 -1.22 8.18
C MET A 152 14.51 -1.47 7.71
N GLY A 153 15.22 -2.39 8.35
CA GLY A 153 16.64 -2.63 8.10
C GLY A 153 17.53 -1.49 8.58
N GLU A 154 18.79 -1.56 8.16
CA GLU A 154 19.79 -0.54 8.47
C GLU A 154 19.68 0.63 7.49
N PRO A 155 19.81 1.89 7.97
CA PRO A 155 19.80 3.05 7.09
C PRO A 155 21.06 3.09 6.23
N ILE A 156 20.88 3.45 4.96
CA ILE A 156 21.98 3.79 4.06
C ILE A 156 22.48 5.19 4.44
N LEU A 157 23.77 5.32 4.76
CA LEU A 157 24.37 6.59 5.19
C LEU A 157 25.51 7.06 4.30
N GLU A 158 25.92 6.25 3.31
CA GLU A 158 26.96 6.63 2.36
C GLU A 158 26.42 7.69 1.38
N PRO A 159 27.07 8.85 1.23
CA PRO A 159 26.52 9.96 0.42
C PRO A 159 26.22 9.58 -1.04
N ALA A 160 27.03 8.69 -1.61
CA ALA A 160 26.90 8.22 -2.98
C ALA A 160 25.64 7.37 -3.19
N GLU A 161 25.18 6.68 -2.13
CA GLU A 161 24.00 5.81 -2.15
C GLU A 161 22.73 6.52 -1.64
N VAL A 162 22.86 7.66 -0.93
CA VAL A 162 21.75 8.54 -0.48
C VAL A 162 21.36 9.62 -1.52
N PRO A 163 21.86 9.51 -2.77
CA PRO A 163 22.17 10.62 -3.69
C PRO A 163 22.11 12.05 -3.11
N THR A 164 23.03 12.37 -2.19
CA THR A 164 23.12 13.70 -1.59
C THR A 164 24.36 14.48 -2.03
N THR A 165 24.31 15.80 -1.98
CA THR A 165 25.48 16.67 -2.17
C THR A 165 26.29 16.86 -0.89
N LEU A 166 25.82 16.31 0.23
CA LEU A 166 26.50 16.41 1.52
C LEU A 166 27.78 15.57 1.53
N PRO A 167 28.90 16.09 2.07
CA PRO A 167 30.10 15.31 2.23
C PRO A 167 29.94 14.26 3.34
N ALA A 168 30.71 13.18 3.25
CA ALA A 168 30.88 12.26 4.37
C ALA A 168 31.52 13.01 5.56
N THR A 169 31.00 12.80 6.77
CA THR A 169 31.43 13.49 7.99
C THR A 169 32.07 12.55 9.00
N LYS A 170 31.49 11.36 9.21
CA LYS A 170 31.96 10.39 10.20
C LYS A 170 31.99 8.99 9.60
N ASP A 171 33.16 8.35 9.63
CA ASP A 171 33.35 6.96 9.19
C ASP A 171 32.81 6.66 7.78
N GLY A 172 32.87 7.64 6.86
CA GLY A 172 32.35 7.53 5.49
C GLY A 172 30.85 7.86 5.34
N ALA A 173 30.12 8.03 6.45
CA ALA A 173 28.71 8.37 6.48
C ALA A 173 28.47 9.90 6.49
N ALA A 174 27.40 10.36 5.86
CA ALA A 174 26.88 11.73 5.97
C ALA A 174 25.95 11.87 7.19
N VAL A 175 26.53 12.10 8.37
CA VAL A 175 25.79 12.29 9.63
C VAL A 175 26.06 13.68 10.19
N GLN A 176 25.02 14.44 10.53
CA GLN A 176 25.14 15.82 11.04
C GLN A 176 25.98 16.75 10.14
N ALA A 177 25.98 16.50 8.83
CA ALA A 177 26.63 17.38 7.86
C ALA A 177 25.91 18.74 7.83
N PRO A 178 26.66 19.86 7.84
CA PRO A 178 26.06 21.18 7.75
C PRO A 178 25.34 21.35 6.41
N LEU A 179 24.09 21.78 6.46
CA LEU A 179 23.25 22.06 5.29
C LEU A 179 23.25 23.56 5.01
N GLU A 180 23.74 23.97 3.83
CA GLU A 180 23.49 25.30 3.28
C GLU A 180 22.28 25.24 2.34
N ALA A 181 21.11 25.63 2.84
CA ALA A 181 19.92 25.77 2.03
C ALA A 181 19.87 27.18 1.40
N ALA A 182 20.10 27.30 0.10
CA ALA A 182 19.87 28.54 -0.62
C ALA A 182 18.36 28.78 -0.79
N VAL A 183 17.76 29.62 0.06
CA VAL A 183 16.36 30.05 -0.10
C VAL A 183 16.28 30.97 -1.32
N ARG A 184 15.87 30.43 -2.48
CA ARG A 184 15.45 31.25 -3.62
C ARG A 184 14.01 31.71 -3.39
N ALA A 185 13.84 32.86 -2.75
CA ALA A 185 12.59 33.60 -2.80
C ALA A 185 12.38 34.13 -4.22
N ARG A 186 11.57 33.46 -5.04
CA ARG A 186 11.04 34.06 -6.27
C ARG A 186 9.82 34.89 -5.92
N CYS A 187 10.03 36.17 -5.64
CA CYS A 187 8.96 37.16 -5.69
C CYS A 187 8.85 37.61 -7.16
N GLY A 188 7.93 37.02 -7.90
CA GLY A 188 7.52 37.51 -9.23
C GLY A 188 6.36 38.49 -9.05
N LEU A 189 6.57 39.74 -9.47
CA LEU A 189 5.53 40.74 -9.71
C LEU A 189 4.69 40.37 -10.95
#